data_AF-A0A519WFE4-F1
#
_entry.id   AF-A0A519WFE4-F1
#
_cell.length_a   1.000
_cell.length_b   1.000
_cell.length_c   1.000
_cell.angle_alpha   90.00
_cell.angle_beta   90.00
_cell.angle_gamma   90.00
#
_symmetry.space_group_name_H-M   'P 1'
#
loop_
_entity.id
_entity.type
_entity.pdbx_description
1 polymer ?
#
loop_
_entity_poly.entity_id
_entity_poly.type
_entity_poly.pdbx_seq_one_letter_code
_entity_poly.pdbx_strand_id
1 'polypeptide(L)'
;MKLIKTLTLLLMLGLLITACEKEYSEENGGGTTGAVGTLKAAGTGECLPSSVQGLYVAGTALNSTNFINVNVDITSLGAYTISTNVLNGYSFAA
;
A
#
# COMPACT_ATOMS: atom_id res chain seq x y z
N MET A 1 -13.72 56.87 7.00
CA MET A 1 -12.67 56.11 7.74
C MET A 1 -13.21 54.95 8.57
N LYS A 2 -14.35 55.08 9.26
CA LYS A 2 -14.96 53.97 10.05
C LYS A 2 -15.42 52.79 9.16
N LEU A 3 -16.09 53.09 8.04
CA LEU A 3 -16.59 52.08 7.09
C LEU A 3 -15.48 51.26 6.40
N ILE A 4 -14.38 51.92 6.05
CA ILE A 4 -13.20 51.27 5.44
C ILE A 4 -12.49 50.36 6.46
N LYS A 5 -12.40 50.80 7.73
CA LYS A 5 -11.83 50.00 8.83
C LYS A 5 -12.69 48.79 9.19
N THR A 6 -14.01 48.92 9.19
CA THR A 6 -14.92 47.78 9.41
C THR A 6 -14.87 46.80 8.24
N LEU A 7 -14.73 47.28 7.00
CA LEU A 7 -14.60 46.41 5.82
C LEU A 7 -13.27 45.65 5.80
N THR A 8 -12.16 46.30 6.18
CA THR A 8 -10.85 45.62 6.29
C THR A 8 -10.83 44.60 7.43
N LEU A 9 -11.51 44.88 8.56
CA LEU A 9 -11.64 43.94 9.66
C LEU A 9 -12.49 42.71 9.28
N LEU A 10 -13.60 42.91 8.54
CA LEU A 10 -14.44 41.81 8.05
C LEU A 10 -13.69 40.93 7.04
N LEU A 11 -12.89 41.55 6.16
CA LEU A 11 -12.10 40.83 5.16
C LEU A 11 -11.01 39.98 5.83
N MET A 12 -10.24 40.55 6.76
CA MET A 12 -9.23 39.80 7.54
C MET A 12 -9.85 38.67 8.37
N LEU A 13 -11.04 38.90 8.95
CA LEU A 13 -11.75 37.86 9.71
C LEU A 13 -12.26 36.74 8.79
N GLY A 14 -12.64 37.05 7.54
CA GLY A 14 -13.03 36.09 6.52
C GLY A 14 -11.90 35.16 6.05
N LEU A 15 -10.66 35.67 5.94
CA LEU A 15 -9.48 34.85 5.60
C LEU A 15 -9.07 33.89 6.72
N LEU A 16 -9.41 34.19 7.98
CA LEU A 16 -9.12 33.30 9.11
C LEU A 16 -10.05 32.07 9.15
N ILE A 17 -11.23 32.16 8.54
CA ILE A 17 -12.23 31.08 8.51
C ILE A 17 -11.91 30.03 7.42
N THR A 18 -11.17 30.39 6.37
CA THR A 18 -10.73 29.47 5.31
C THR A 18 -9.50 28.65 5.68
N ALA A 19 -8.77 29.04 6.73
CA ALA A 19 -7.65 28.25 7.28
C ALA A 19 -8.12 27.05 8.13
N CYS A 20 -9.43 26.92 8.35
CA CYS A 20 -10.05 25.78 9.04
C CYS A 20 -10.71 24.80 8.07
N GLU A 21 -10.40 24.88 6.78
CA GLU A 21 -10.64 23.72 5.92
C GLU A 21 -9.77 22.57 6.45
N LYS A 22 -10.43 21.47 6.82
CA LYS A 22 -9.77 20.21 7.15
C LYS A 22 -8.76 19.93 6.06
N GLU A 23 -7.47 19.94 6.38
CA GLU A 23 -6.44 19.53 5.44
C GLU A 23 -6.81 18.11 5.01
N TYR A 24 -7.29 17.96 3.76
CA TYR A 24 -7.35 16.66 3.13
C TYR A 24 -5.89 16.25 3.03
N SER A 25 -5.46 15.45 4.00
CA SER A 25 -4.24 14.69 3.88
C SER A 25 -4.47 13.75 2.69
N GLU A 26 -4.08 14.21 1.51
CA GLU A 26 -3.89 13.41 0.30
C GLU A 26 -2.67 12.48 0.47
N GLU A 27 -2.43 12.00 1.68
CA GLU A 27 -1.65 10.78 1.93
C GLU A 27 -2.56 9.55 1.71
N ASN A 28 -3.89 9.73 1.63
CA ASN A 28 -4.87 8.64 1.50
C ASN A 28 -6.07 8.97 0.59
N GLY A 29 -5.83 9.68 -0.52
CA GLY A 29 -6.78 9.81 -1.63
C GLY A 29 -6.98 8.51 -2.40
N GLY A 30 -7.68 7.53 -1.80
CA GLY A 30 -7.93 6.24 -2.44
C GLY A 30 -8.53 5.24 -1.47
N GLY A 31 -9.80 5.39 -1.15
CA GLY A 31 -10.49 4.48 -0.22
C GLY A 31 -10.38 3.04 -0.68
N THR A 32 -9.85 2.14 0.15
CA THR A 32 -9.92 0.68 -0.07
C THR A 32 -9.54 0.20 -1.48
N THR A 33 -8.79 0.99 -2.25
CA THR A 33 -8.40 0.60 -3.60
C THR A 33 -7.25 -0.37 -3.44
N GLY A 34 -7.49 -1.63 -3.80
CA GLY A 34 -6.43 -2.63 -3.85
C GLY A 34 -5.30 -2.11 -4.74
N ALA A 35 -4.05 -2.45 -4.42
CA ALA A 35 -2.93 -2.08 -5.26
C ALA A 35 -3.15 -2.63 -6.67
N VAL A 36 -2.81 -1.85 -7.69
CA VAL A 36 -2.79 -2.34 -9.06
C VAL A 36 -1.36 -2.66 -9.42
N GLY A 37 -1.10 -3.92 -9.76
CA GLY A 37 0.23 -4.39 -10.09
C GLY A 37 0.21 -5.82 -10.59
N THR A 38 1.40 -6.33 -10.89
CA THR A 38 1.58 -7.70 -11.36
C THR A 38 2.73 -8.36 -10.62
N LEU A 39 2.60 -9.66 -10.38
CA LEU A 39 3.75 -10.51 -10.09
C LEU A 39 4.48 -10.72 -11.42
N LYS A 40 5.81 -10.62 -11.43
CA LYS A 40 6.56 -10.74 -12.69
C LYS A 40 6.36 -12.16 -13.23
N ALA A 41 5.60 -12.33 -14.30
CA ALA A 41 5.31 -13.65 -14.83
C ALA A 41 6.44 -14.16 -15.73
N ALA A 42 6.84 -15.43 -15.59
CA ALA A 42 7.76 -16.12 -16.50
C ALA A 42 7.20 -16.39 -17.91
N GLY A 43 6.14 -15.69 -18.32
CA GLY A 43 5.30 -16.08 -19.46
C GLY A 43 4.40 -17.29 -19.20
N THR A 44 4.65 -18.09 -18.16
CA THR A 44 3.86 -19.27 -17.77
C THR A 44 2.92 -19.03 -16.58
N GLY A 45 2.86 -17.81 -16.04
CA GLY A 45 2.03 -17.46 -14.87
C GLY A 45 2.71 -17.68 -13.51
N GLU A 46 3.98 -18.06 -13.50
CA GLU A 46 4.78 -18.20 -12.26
C GLU A 46 5.15 -16.84 -11.66
N CYS A 47 5.20 -16.76 -10.33
CA CYS A 47 5.62 -15.55 -9.60
C CYS A 47 7.15 -15.43 -9.63
N LEU A 48 7.73 -14.76 -10.63
CA LEU A 48 9.17 -14.55 -10.70
C LEU A 48 9.64 -13.20 -10.12
N PRO A 49 10.93 -13.09 -9.80
CA PRO A 49 11.77 -14.21 -9.41
C PRO A 49 11.27 -14.77 -8.07
N SER A 50 10.99 -16.07 -7.99
CA SER A 50 10.70 -16.78 -6.73
C SER A 50 11.98 -17.48 -6.27
N SER A 51 12.69 -16.91 -5.31
CA SER A 51 13.82 -17.62 -4.69
C SER A 51 13.37 -18.24 -3.38
N VAL A 52 13.33 -19.57 -3.33
CA VAL A 52 12.99 -20.33 -2.13
C VAL A 52 14.22 -20.38 -1.21
N GLN A 53 14.04 -19.96 0.04
CA GLN A 53 15.05 -19.92 1.08
C GLN A 53 14.73 -20.96 2.17
N GLY A 54 15.77 -21.48 2.79
CA GLY A 54 15.68 -22.50 3.84
C GLY A 54 15.66 -23.94 3.33
N LEU A 55 15.75 -24.88 4.27
CA LEU A 55 15.71 -26.32 4.00
C LEU A 55 14.31 -26.88 4.34
N TYR A 56 13.74 -27.67 3.42
CA TYR A 56 12.42 -28.27 3.55
C TYR A 56 12.57 -29.78 3.68
N VAL A 57 12.40 -30.29 4.90
CA VAL A 57 12.53 -31.71 5.22
C VAL A 57 11.19 -32.23 5.72
N ALA A 58 10.76 -33.38 5.19
CA ALA A 58 9.52 -34.02 5.60
C ALA A 58 9.49 -34.25 7.12
N GLY A 59 8.36 -33.92 7.75
CA GLY A 59 8.19 -34.02 9.20
C GLY A 59 8.86 -32.90 10.01
N THR A 60 9.56 -31.96 9.37
CA THR A 60 10.11 -30.77 10.03
C THR A 60 9.20 -29.58 9.80
N ALA A 61 8.82 -28.89 10.89
CA ALA A 61 8.04 -27.67 10.82
C ALA A 61 8.85 -26.51 10.24
N LEU A 62 8.18 -25.62 9.49
CA LEU A 62 8.80 -24.41 8.98
C LEU A 62 9.19 -23.46 10.12
N ASN A 63 10.24 -22.67 9.89
CA ASN A 63 10.67 -21.59 10.77
C ASN A 63 10.94 -20.31 9.95
N SER A 64 11.44 -19.26 10.61
CA SER A 64 11.70 -17.95 9.97
C SER A 64 12.75 -17.96 8.87
N THR A 65 13.55 -19.03 8.74
CA THR A 65 14.52 -19.20 7.63
C THR A 65 13.88 -19.81 6.38
N ASN A 66 12.65 -20.32 6.49
CA ASN A 66 11.87 -20.84 5.37
C ASN A 66 10.96 -19.73 4.82
N PHE A 67 11.37 -19.11 3.72
CA PHE A 67 10.57 -18.08 3.06
C PHE A 67 10.85 -18.06 1.55
N ILE A 68 10.03 -17.32 0.81
CA ILE A 68 10.21 -17.12 -0.63
C ILE A 68 10.36 -15.63 -0.88
N ASN A 69 11.43 -15.24 -1.58
CA ASN A 69 11.54 -13.90 -2.14
C ASN A 69 10.75 -13.84 -3.44
N VAL A 70 9.85 -12.86 -3.56
CA VAL A 70 9.08 -12.55 -4.78
C VAL A 70 9.17 -11.07 -5.07
N ASN A 71 9.24 -10.69 -6.35
CA ASN A 71 9.13 -9.28 -6.74
C ASN A 71 7.70 -8.96 -7.18
N VAL A 72 7.24 -7.80 -6.75
CA VAL A 72 5.93 -7.25 -7.08
C VAL A 72 6.14 -5.93 -7.78
N ASP A 73 5.62 -5.80 -9.01
CA ASP A 73 5.64 -4.54 -9.75
C ASP A 73 4.30 -3.82 -9.51
N ILE A 74 4.32 -2.84 -8.61
CA ILE A 74 3.16 -2.01 -8.27
C ILE A 74 3.11 -0.78 -9.16
N THR A 75 1.99 -0.60 -9.86
CA THR A 75 1.71 0.54 -10.76
C THR A 75 0.77 1.57 -10.13
N SER A 76 -0.01 1.17 -9.13
CA SER A 76 -0.86 2.06 -8.34
C SER A 76 -0.83 1.62 -6.87
N LEU A 77 -0.64 2.59 -5.99
CA LEU A 77 -0.58 2.36 -4.54
C LEU A 77 -1.91 1.81 -4.03
N GLY A 78 -1.83 0.91 -3.05
CA GLY A 78 -3.00 0.31 -2.42
C GLY A 78 -2.64 -0.89 -1.57
N ALA A 79 -3.65 -1.50 -0.92
CA ALA A 79 -3.47 -2.73 -0.16
C ALA A 79 -3.44 -3.95 -1.10
N TYR A 80 -2.58 -4.93 -0.84
CA TYR A 80 -2.56 -6.17 -1.60
C TYR A 80 -2.26 -7.35 -0.68
N THR A 81 -2.62 -8.55 -1.15
CA THR A 81 -2.25 -9.82 -0.50
C THR A 81 -1.63 -10.71 -1.56
N ILE A 82 -0.63 -11.50 -1.17
CA ILE A 82 0.02 -12.47 -2.04
C ILE A 82 -0.09 -13.82 -1.37
N SER A 83 -0.40 -14.86 -2.15
CA SER A 83 -0.39 -16.24 -1.67
C SER A 83 0.10 -17.19 -2.75
N THR A 84 0.68 -18.32 -2.32
CA THR A 84 1.05 -19.40 -3.22
C THR A 84 0.02 -20.52 -3.17
N ASN A 85 0.00 -21.36 -4.20
CA ASN A 85 -0.63 -22.67 -4.08
C ASN A 85 0.07 -23.50 -2.98
N VAL A 86 -0.60 -24.56 -2.55
CA VAL A 86 0.02 -25.56 -1.68
C VAL A 86 0.86 -26.50 -2.53
N LEU A 87 2.14 -26.64 -2.21
CA LEU A 87 3.04 -27.64 -2.78
C LEU A 87 3.70 -28.42 -1.65
N ASN A 88 3.60 -29.76 -1.70
CA ASN A 88 4.14 -30.65 -0.66
C ASN A 88 3.70 -30.29 0.77
N GLY A 89 2.50 -29.72 0.92
CA GLY A 89 1.95 -29.31 2.22
C GLY A 89 2.37 -27.92 2.70
N TYR A 90 3.10 -27.14 1.89
CA TYR A 90 3.55 -25.79 2.24
C TYR A 90 2.87 -24.72 1.37
N SER A 91 2.53 -23.59 1.97
CA SER A 91 2.04 -22.38 1.30
C SER A 91 2.54 -21.13 2.02
N PHE A 92 2.77 -20.04 1.29
CA PHE A 92 3.23 -18.76 1.82
C PHE A 92 2.20 -17.67 1.56
N ALA A 93 2.13 -16.68 2.44
CA ALA A 93 1.30 -15.49 2.26
C ALA A 93 1.94 -14.24 2.88
N ALA A 94 1.58 -13.08 2.34
CA ALA A 94 1.96 -11.75 2.81
C ALA A 94 0.83 -10.74 2.58
#